data_AF-A0A0F9H8J9-F1
#
_entry.id   AF-A0A0F9H8J9-F1
#
_cell.length_a   1.000
_cell.length_b   1.000
_cell.length_c   1.000
_cell.angle_alpha   90.00
_cell.angle_beta   90.00
_cell.angle_gamma   90.00
#
_symmetry.space_group_name_H-M   'P 1'
#
loop_
_entity.id
_entity.type
_entity.pdbx_description
1 polymer ?
#
loop_
_entity_poly.entity_id
_entity_poly.type
_entity_poly.pdbx_seq_one_letter_code
_entity_poly.pdbx_strand_id
1 'polypeptide(L)' 'ELGIHYIEGGWPGSNPKDVEFFSRAESLQLKHAQIAVFGGFSQQGAGTD' A
#
# COMPACT_ATOMS: atom_id res chain seq x y z
N GLU A 1 -18.45 -11.42 7.67
CA GLU A 1 -17.26 -10.80 7.04
C GLU A 1 -17.60 -9.38 6.64
N LEU A 2 -16.66 -8.42 6.72
CA LEU A 2 -16.95 -6.99 6.56
C LEU A 2 -17.07 -6.51 5.10
N GLY A 3 -16.87 -7.38 4.10
CA GLY A 3 -17.03 -7.03 2.68
C GLY A 3 -16.07 -5.92 2.18
N ILE A 4 -14.98 -5.65 2.92
CA ILE A 4 -14.01 -4.62 2.56
C ILE A 4 -13.02 -5.19 1.55
N HIS A 5 -12.94 -4.55 0.38
CA HIS A 5 -12.08 -4.99 -0.73
C HIS A 5 -10.75 -4.23 -0.77
N TYR A 6 -10.74 -2.99 -0.29
CA TYR A 6 -9.57 -2.12 -0.31
C TYR A 6 -9.40 -1.39 1.01
N ILE A 7 -8.15 -1.29 1.45
CA ILE A 7 -7.72 -0.58 2.66
C ILE A 7 -6.69 0.45 2.20
N GLU A 8 -6.92 1.73 2.47
CA GLU A 8 -5.94 2.77 2.17
C GLU A 8 -4.85 2.79 3.24
N GLY A 9 -3.59 2.63 2.81
CA GLY A 9 -2.41 2.48 3.67
C GLY A 9 -1.53 3.72 3.80
N GLY A 10 -1.94 4.87 3.22
CA GLY A 10 -1.17 6.11 3.22
C GLY A 10 -0.25 6.26 2.00
N TRP A 11 0.75 7.15 2.09
CA TRP A 11 1.69 7.45 1.01
C TRP A 11 3.16 7.26 1.47
N PRO A 12 3.77 6.09 1.16
CA PRO A 12 5.12 5.75 1.64
C PRO A 12 6.21 6.70 1.12
N GLY A 13 5.95 7.43 0.03
CA GLY A 13 6.86 8.46 -0.49
C GLY A 13 6.88 9.76 0.32
N SER A 14 5.84 10.05 1.11
CA SER A 14 5.71 11.30 1.86
C SER A 14 6.03 11.17 3.35
N ASN A 15 5.81 10.00 3.94
CA ASN A 15 5.93 9.79 5.38
C ASN A 15 6.60 8.45 5.71
N PRO A 16 7.73 8.44 6.46
CA PRO A 16 8.40 7.22 6.89
C PRO A 16 7.49 6.25 7.67
N LYS A 17 6.46 6.74 8.36
CA LYS A 17 5.50 5.89 9.07
C LYS A 17 4.64 5.05 8.12
N ASP A 18 4.35 5.57 6.92
CA ASP A 18 3.56 4.84 5.94
C ASP A 18 4.41 3.69 5.37
N VAL A 19 5.72 3.92 5.14
CA VAL A 19 6.66 2.84 4.78
C VAL A 19 6.63 1.71 5.81
N GLU A 20 6.65 2.05 7.09
CA GLU A 20 6.56 1.07 8.18
C GLU A 20 5.21 0.33 8.17
N PHE A 21 4.10 1.04 7.89
CA PHE A 21 2.80 0.42 7.72
C PHE A 21 2.81 -0.61 6.60
N PHE A 22 3.29 -0.27 5.40
CA PHE A 22 3.34 -1.20 4.26
C PHE A 22 4.22 -2.42 4.56
N SER A 23 5.39 -2.21 5.16
CA SER A 23 6.29 -3.32 5.55
C SER A 23 5.64 -4.29 6.53
N ARG A 24 4.91 -3.76 7.53
CA ARG A 24 4.17 -4.61 8.47
C ARG A 24 2.99 -5.28 7.78
N ALA A 25 2.34 -4.59 6.86
CA ALA A 25 1.14 -5.07 6.23
C ALA A 25 1.39 -6.14 5.16
N GLU A 26 2.60 -6.24 4.60
CA GLU A 26 3.04 -7.40 3.80
C GLU A 26 2.95 -8.72 4.57
N SER A 27 3.11 -8.68 5.90
CA SER A 27 2.96 -9.87 6.74
C SER A 27 1.49 -10.24 7.00
N LEU A 28 0.54 -9.35 6.68
CA LEU A 28 -0.89 -9.61 6.84
C LEU A 28 -1.41 -10.39 5.64
N GLN A 29 -1.75 -11.66 5.86
CA GLN A 29 -2.42 -12.49 4.85
C GLN A 29 -3.91 -12.14 4.74
N LEU A 30 -4.20 -10.99 4.15
CA LEU A 30 -5.57 -10.54 3.89
C LEU A 30 -6.19 -11.40 2.79
N LYS A 31 -7.28 -12.11 3.12
CA LYS A 31 -7.95 -13.02 2.17
C LYS A 31 -8.86 -12.31 1.17
N HIS A 32 -9.44 -11.19 1.57
CA HIS A 32 -10.51 -10.50 0.82
C HIS A 32 -10.24 -9.01 0.60
N ALA A 33 -9.18 -8.47 1.20
CA ALA A 33 -8.86 -7.05 1.15
C ALA A 33 -7.45 -6.85 0.61
N GLN A 34 -7.26 -5.80 -0.18
CA GLN A 34 -5.96 -5.36 -0.68
C GLN A 34 -5.61 -4.01 -0.08
N ILE A 35 -4.32 -3.75 0.12
CA ILE A 35 -3.85 -2.47 0.64
C ILE A 35 -3.43 -1.58 -0.53
N ALA A 36 -3.98 -0.37 -0.58
CA ALA A 36 -3.75 0.61 -1.62
C ALA A 36 -3.03 1.85 -1.07
N VAL A 37 -2.24 2.52 -1.91
CA VAL A 37 -1.61 3.81 -1.57
C VAL A 37 -2.53 4.97 -1.91
N PHE A 38 -2.54 5.99 -1.05
CA PHE A 38 -3.29 7.22 -1.27
C PHE A 38 -2.82 7.94 -2.54
N GLY A 39 -3.76 8.34 -3.40
CA GLY A 39 -3.47 9.04 -4.65
C GLY A 39 -3.01 8.16 -5.82
N GLY A 40 -2.87 6.84 -5.62
CA GLY A 40 -2.37 5.89 -6.62
C GLY A 40 -0.84 5.89 -6.73
N PHE A 41 -0.25 4.72 -6.98
CA PHE A 41 1.16 4.66 -7.38
C PHE A 41 1.27 5.09 -8.84
N SER A 42 1.75 6.31 -9.10
CA SER A 42 2.48 6.53 -10.36
C SER A 42 3.82 5.85 -10.18
N GLN A 43 4.03 4.72 -10.86
CA GLN A 43 5.34 4.08 -10.98
C GLN A 43 6.26 5.03 -11.79
N GLN A 44 6.69 6.13 -11.19
CA GLN A 44 7.74 6.98 -11.76
C GLN A 44 9.05 6.21 -11.59
N GLY A 45 9.45 5.50 -12.65
CA GLY A 45 10.81 4.97 -12.78
C GLY A 45 10.98 3.46 -12.58
N ALA A 46 10.14 2.64 -13.21
CA ALA A 46 10.62 1.33 -13.65
C ALA A 46 11.18 1.50 -15.07
N GLY A 47 12.48 1.79 -15.16
CA GLY A 47 13.28 1.66 -16.39
C GLY A 47 13.26 2.85 -17.34
N THR A 48 14.31 3.67 -17.25
CA THR A 48 15.05 4.10 -18.45
C THR A 48 16.52 3.90 -18.12
N ASP A 49 17.06 2.80 -18.66
CA ASP A 49 18.47 2.37 -18.77
C ASP A 49 19.30 2.15 -17.49
#